data_AF-A0A970SU68-F1
#
_entry.id   AF-A0A970SU68-F1
#
_cell.length_a   1.000
_cell.length_b   1.000
_cell.length_c   1.000
_cell.angle_alpha   90.00
_cell.angle_beta   90.00
_cell.angle_gamma   90.00
#
_symmetry.space_group_name_H-M   'P 1'
#
loop_
_entity.id
_entity.type
_entity.pdbx_description
1 polymer ?
#
loop_
_entity_poly.entity_id
_entity_poly.type
_entity_poly.pdbx_seq_one_letter_code
_entity_poly.pdbx_strand_id
1 'polypeptide(L)'
;LTQEGYLAGVYANKHWLERRINDKRINQYQIWLAQWNDQPTYNGSFGIWQYTNSGMVNGIDGRVDMDYCFVDYPSIIKSRELNGYKKPSPKPPPAQDKPVQNQPVRDENGIKVGDTVLFKGGPVYTSSTAKLAAGKKSKAACKVTIMASGAPHPYHCIGGGVYGWVDAADVTTDIPASDIPAALSQVRAGDIVEYSGRLYADSYGGQPGKTVSGRYRVDRVIEGREYGIHIPAGWIKASDAKKVY
;
A
#
# COMPACT_ATOMS: atom_id res chain seq x y z
N LEU A 1 -22.15 -9.07 11.49
CA LEU A 1 -20.67 -8.88 11.48
C LEU A 1 -20.24 -7.71 10.60
N THR A 2 -20.49 -7.74 9.28
CA THR A 2 -20.12 -6.61 8.40
C THR A 2 -20.84 -5.31 8.76
N GLN A 3 -22.13 -5.38 9.13
CA GLN A 3 -22.91 -4.25 9.65
C GLN A 3 -22.36 -3.69 10.97
N GLU A 4 -21.65 -4.52 11.73
CA GLU A 4 -21.02 -4.17 13.02
C GLU A 4 -19.57 -3.72 12.84
N GLY A 5 -19.12 -3.50 11.60
CA GLY A 5 -17.76 -3.07 11.30
C GLY A 5 -16.70 -4.16 11.41
N TYR A 6 -17.04 -5.43 11.17
CA TYR A 6 -16.06 -6.51 11.10
C TYR A 6 -15.81 -6.94 9.65
N LEU A 7 -14.55 -7.19 9.31
CA LEU A 7 -14.16 -7.94 8.13
C LEU A 7 -14.58 -9.39 8.34
N ALA A 8 -15.77 -9.74 7.84
CA ALA A 8 -16.30 -11.08 7.92
C ALA A 8 -15.78 -11.94 6.75
N GLY A 9 -15.54 -13.21 7.04
CA GLY A 9 -15.21 -14.23 6.06
C GLY A 9 -16.07 -15.48 6.23
N VAL A 10 -16.01 -16.38 5.25
CA VAL A 10 -16.63 -17.69 5.30
C VAL A 10 -15.53 -18.74 5.38
N TYR A 11 -15.57 -19.52 6.46
CA TYR A 11 -14.80 -20.75 6.60
C TYR A 11 -15.68 -21.93 6.16
N ALA A 12 -15.19 -22.72 5.21
CA ALA A 12 -15.85 -23.96 4.80
C ALA A 12 -14.90 -24.86 4.03
N ASN A 13 -15.21 -26.17 4.02
CA ASN A 13 -14.48 -27.10 3.17
C ASN A 13 -14.89 -26.96 1.69
N LYS A 14 -14.02 -27.44 0.80
CA LYS A 14 -14.23 -27.39 -0.67
C LYS A 14 -15.61 -27.90 -1.09
N HIS A 15 -16.07 -29.04 -0.54
CA HIS A 15 -17.37 -29.61 -0.91
C HIS A 15 -18.52 -28.65 -0.57
N TRP A 16 -18.49 -28.03 0.60
CA TRP A 16 -19.51 -27.07 1.00
C TRP A 16 -19.49 -25.80 0.13
N LEU A 17 -18.31 -25.26 -0.15
CA LEU A 17 -18.16 -24.10 -1.03
C LEU A 17 -18.71 -24.37 -2.44
N GLU A 18 -18.45 -25.55 -3.00
CA GLU A 18 -18.87 -25.89 -4.37
C GLU A 18 -20.30 -26.41 -4.50
N ARG A 19 -20.84 -27.05 -3.45
CA ARG A 19 -22.09 -27.83 -3.56
C ARG A 19 -23.22 -27.35 -2.67
N ARG A 20 -22.95 -26.56 -1.62
CA ARG A 20 -23.97 -26.15 -0.64
C ARG A 20 -24.12 -24.64 -0.56
N ILE A 21 -23.01 -23.92 -0.50
CA ILE A 21 -23.02 -22.46 -0.38
C ILE A 21 -22.91 -21.77 -1.75
N ASN A 22 -22.56 -22.51 -2.82
CA ASN A 22 -22.30 -22.06 -4.20
C ASN A 22 -23.32 -21.03 -4.74
N ASP A 23 -23.13 -19.79 -4.31
CA ASP A 23 -24.01 -18.66 -4.51
C ASP A 23 -23.10 -17.44 -4.64
N LYS A 24 -23.34 -16.63 -5.68
CA LYS A 24 -22.51 -15.47 -5.99
C LYS A 24 -22.43 -14.46 -4.85
N ARG A 25 -23.41 -14.44 -3.93
CA ARG A 25 -23.40 -13.59 -2.74
C ARG A 25 -22.22 -13.88 -1.81
N ILE A 26 -21.60 -15.06 -1.89
CA ILE A 26 -20.42 -15.36 -1.07
C ILE A 26 -19.16 -14.63 -1.55
N ASN A 27 -19.10 -14.22 -2.82
CA ASN A 27 -17.89 -13.63 -3.43
C ASN A 27 -17.48 -12.27 -2.85
N GLN A 28 -18.37 -11.62 -2.08
CA GLN A 28 -18.06 -10.38 -1.36
C GLN A 28 -17.29 -10.63 -0.05
N TYR A 29 -17.27 -11.87 0.43
CA TYR A 29 -16.63 -12.26 1.68
C TYR A 29 -15.27 -12.91 1.43
N GLN A 30 -14.43 -12.84 2.44
CA GLN A 30 -13.13 -13.51 2.43
C GLN A 30 -13.32 -15.01 2.64
N ILE A 31 -12.76 -15.84 1.76
CA ILE A 31 -12.84 -17.29 1.91
C ILE A 31 -11.62 -17.81 2.66
N TRP A 32 -11.90 -18.53 3.75
CA TRP A 32 -10.96 -19.41 4.43
C TRP A 32 -11.29 -20.85 4.03
N LEU A 33 -10.54 -21.37 3.07
CA LEU A 33 -10.73 -22.71 2.53
C LEU A 33 -10.19 -23.76 3.48
N ALA A 34 -11.00 -24.75 3.85
CA ALA A 34 -10.51 -25.99 4.45
C ALA A 34 -10.36 -27.09 3.39
N GLN A 35 -9.12 -27.51 3.14
CA GLN A 35 -8.84 -28.63 2.25
C GLN A 35 -7.50 -29.25 2.63
N TRP A 36 -7.53 -30.38 3.34
CA TRP A 36 -6.31 -31.06 3.75
C TRP A 36 -5.72 -31.84 2.58
N ASN A 37 -4.76 -31.23 1.89
CA ASN A 37 -4.14 -31.74 0.68
C ASN A 37 -2.77 -31.06 0.48
N ASP A 38 -1.92 -31.60 -0.38
CA ASP A 38 -0.60 -30.99 -0.67
C ASP A 38 -0.73 -29.67 -1.45
N GLN A 39 -1.83 -29.51 -2.20
CA GLN A 39 -2.16 -28.28 -2.92
C GLN A 39 -3.68 -28.04 -2.94
N PRO A 40 -4.13 -26.77 -2.93
CA PRO A 40 -5.55 -26.44 -3.02
C PRO A 40 -6.07 -26.74 -4.43
N THR A 41 -7.25 -27.35 -4.52
CA THR A 41 -7.91 -27.67 -5.81
C THR A 41 -9.28 -27.02 -5.96
N TYR A 42 -9.63 -26.13 -5.04
CA TYR A 42 -10.80 -25.27 -5.15
C TYR A 42 -10.55 -24.19 -6.20
N ASN A 43 -11.46 -24.07 -7.16
CA ASN A 43 -11.31 -23.14 -8.29
C ASN A 43 -11.78 -21.71 -7.96
N GLY A 44 -12.43 -21.49 -6.82
CA GLY A 44 -12.84 -20.16 -6.37
C GLY A 44 -11.72 -19.43 -5.65
N SER A 45 -11.84 -18.10 -5.52
CA SER A 45 -10.87 -17.29 -4.79
C SER A 45 -10.92 -17.55 -3.28
N PHE A 46 -9.76 -17.56 -2.64
CA PHE A 46 -9.60 -17.65 -1.20
C PHE A 46 -8.37 -16.86 -0.75
N GLY A 47 -8.34 -16.45 0.52
CA GLY A 47 -7.21 -15.74 1.10
C GLY A 47 -6.55 -16.45 2.27
N ILE A 48 -7.22 -17.46 2.85
CA ILE A 48 -6.62 -18.39 3.82
C ILE A 48 -6.91 -19.82 3.35
N TRP A 49 -5.94 -20.70 3.51
CA TRP A 49 -6.09 -22.13 3.26
C TRP A 49 -5.61 -22.95 4.46
N GLN A 50 -6.53 -23.67 5.08
CA GLN A 50 -6.23 -24.70 6.05
C GLN A 50 -5.82 -25.98 5.33
N TYR A 51 -4.53 -26.30 5.40
CA TYR A 51 -3.94 -27.43 4.68
C TYR A 51 -3.80 -28.69 5.55
N THR A 52 -3.93 -28.57 6.88
CA THR A 52 -4.01 -29.72 7.78
C THR A 52 -4.70 -29.35 9.09
N ASN A 53 -5.30 -30.35 9.75
CA ASN A 53 -5.78 -30.29 11.14
C ASN A 53 -4.85 -31.00 12.14
N SER A 54 -3.66 -31.38 11.67
CA SER A 54 -2.77 -32.29 12.37
C SER A 54 -1.38 -31.72 12.61
N GLY A 55 -1.25 -30.40 12.57
CA GLY A 55 0.00 -29.74 12.90
C GLY A 55 0.37 -29.95 14.36
N MET A 56 1.66 -29.75 14.63
CA MET A 56 2.21 -29.70 15.97
C MET A 56 2.98 -28.40 16.09
N VAL A 57 2.67 -27.59 17.10
CA VAL A 57 3.36 -26.32 17.37
C VAL A 57 3.88 -26.36 18.78
N ASN A 58 5.18 -26.10 18.96
CA ASN A 58 5.81 -26.08 20.27
C ASN A 58 5.09 -25.08 21.19
N GLY A 59 4.69 -25.55 22.36
CA GLY A 59 3.94 -24.76 23.34
C GLY A 59 2.42 -24.86 23.23
N ILE A 60 1.88 -25.68 22.31
CA ILE A 60 0.46 -26.02 22.26
C ILE A 60 0.30 -27.53 22.40
N ASP A 61 -0.50 -27.95 23.38
CA ASP A 61 -0.79 -29.37 23.60
C ASP A 61 -1.83 -29.89 22.60
N GLY A 62 -1.50 -31.01 21.96
CA GLY A 62 -2.37 -31.67 20.99
C GLY A 62 -2.20 -31.19 19.55
N ARG A 63 -3.06 -31.72 18.67
CA ARG A 63 -3.05 -31.37 17.24
C ARG A 63 -3.67 -30.00 17.02
N VAL A 64 -3.09 -29.22 16.12
CA VAL A 64 -3.60 -27.91 15.72
C VAL A 64 -3.84 -27.83 14.22
N ASP A 65 -4.78 -26.98 13.85
CA ASP A 65 -5.00 -26.57 12.47
C ASP A 65 -3.82 -25.71 11.98
N MET A 66 -3.38 -25.95 10.75
CA MET A 66 -2.32 -25.18 10.11
C MET A 66 -2.83 -24.54 8.83
N ASP A 67 -2.51 -23.26 8.70
CA ASP A 67 -3.05 -22.40 7.67
C ASP A 67 -1.96 -21.65 6.92
N TYR A 68 -2.12 -21.53 5.61
CA TYR A 68 -1.42 -20.53 4.81
C TYR A 68 -2.33 -19.32 4.62
N CYS A 69 -1.83 -18.14 4.99
CA CYS A 69 -2.49 -16.88 4.77
C CYS A 69 -1.82 -16.15 3.59
N PHE A 70 -2.56 -15.98 2.49
CA PHE A 70 -2.06 -15.36 1.25
C PHE A 70 -2.42 -13.87 1.16
N VAL A 71 -3.22 -13.38 2.10
CA VAL A 71 -3.74 -12.01 2.13
C VAL A 71 -3.36 -11.34 3.44
N ASP A 72 -2.83 -10.13 3.36
CA ASP A 72 -2.50 -9.32 4.55
C ASP A 72 -3.77 -8.73 5.19
N TYR A 73 -4.52 -9.58 5.87
CA TYR A 73 -5.73 -9.18 6.60
C TYR A 73 -5.47 -8.15 7.69
N PRO A 74 -4.38 -8.19 8.48
CA PRO A 74 -4.07 -7.13 9.42
C PRO A 74 -4.06 -5.74 8.77
N SER A 75 -3.42 -5.59 7.61
CA SER A 75 -3.41 -4.31 6.89
C SER A 75 -4.79 -3.92 6.37
N ILE A 76 -5.57 -4.87 5.83
CA ILE A 76 -6.94 -4.61 5.36
C ILE A 76 -7.86 -4.20 6.51
N ILE A 77 -7.80 -4.89 7.64
CA ILE A 77 -8.64 -4.62 8.82
C ILE A 77 -8.33 -3.24 9.38
N LYS A 78 -7.04 -2.91 9.55
CA LYS A 78 -6.61 -1.60 10.06
C LYS A 78 -6.95 -0.45 9.11
N SER A 79 -6.70 -0.62 7.81
CA SER A 79 -6.97 0.43 6.81
C SER A 79 -8.46 0.74 6.65
N ARG A 80 -9.32 -0.24 6.92
CA ARG A 80 -10.79 -0.10 6.85
C ARG A 80 -11.44 0.16 8.19
N GLU A 81 -10.65 0.30 9.26
CA GLU A 81 -11.12 0.54 10.62
C GLU A 81 -12.10 -0.54 11.14
N LEU A 82 -11.85 -1.79 10.74
CA LEU A 82 -12.71 -2.93 11.04
C LEU A 82 -12.26 -3.66 12.32
N ASN A 83 -13.07 -4.56 12.85
CA ASN A 83 -12.75 -5.46 13.97
C ASN A 83 -12.26 -4.73 15.23
N GLY A 84 -12.86 -3.59 15.55
CA GLY A 84 -12.51 -2.80 16.74
C GLY A 84 -11.29 -1.90 16.56
N TYR A 85 -10.62 -1.92 15.40
CA TYR A 85 -9.61 -0.94 15.03
C TYR A 85 -10.27 0.39 14.66
N LYS A 86 -10.86 1.09 15.62
CA LYS A 86 -11.30 2.47 15.41
C LYS A 86 -10.07 3.38 15.43
N LYS A 87 -10.00 4.38 14.55
CA LYS A 87 -9.12 5.53 14.83
C LYS A 87 -9.53 6.13 16.18
N PRO A 88 -8.60 6.57 17.03
CA PRO A 88 -8.97 7.32 18.23
C PRO A 88 -9.83 8.52 17.81
N SER A 89 -10.98 8.67 18.47
CA SER A 89 -11.87 9.81 18.24
C SER A 89 -11.06 11.10 18.46
N PRO A 90 -11.11 12.09 17.56
CA PRO A 90 -10.56 13.41 17.86
C PRO A 90 -11.26 13.93 19.13
N LYS A 91 -10.49 14.32 20.16
CA LYS A 91 -11.03 15.07 21.30
C LYS A 91 -11.66 16.35 20.72
N PRO A 92 -12.94 16.66 21.00
CA PRO A 92 -13.65 17.73 20.30
C PRO A 92 -12.93 19.08 20.51
N PRO A 93 -12.42 19.73 19.44
CA PRO A 93 -12.04 21.13 19.50
C PRO A 93 -13.31 22.01 19.51
N PRO A 94 -13.25 23.26 20.01
CA PRO A 94 -14.42 24.14 20.15
C PRO A 94 -15.16 24.33 18.82
N ALA A 95 -16.49 24.48 18.89
CA ALA A 95 -17.45 24.32 17.80
C ALA A 95 -17.20 25.15 16.51
N GLN A 96 -17.01 24.40 15.41
CA GLN A 96 -17.44 24.48 13.99
C GLN A 96 -17.54 25.80 13.16
N ASP A 97 -16.96 25.74 11.95
CA ASP A 97 -17.67 25.84 10.65
C ASP A 97 -17.00 25.00 9.52
N LYS A 98 -17.76 24.53 8.51
CA LYS A 98 -17.47 23.49 7.45
C LYS A 98 -16.45 23.89 6.34
N PRO A 99 -16.15 23.06 5.31
CA PRO A 99 -15.53 21.71 5.23
C PRO A 99 -14.19 21.73 4.41
N VAL A 100 -13.15 20.93 4.74
CA VAL A 100 -11.91 20.87 3.91
C VAL A 100 -11.40 19.44 3.65
N GLN A 101 -11.61 19.04 2.39
CA GLN A 101 -10.84 18.21 1.45
C GLN A 101 -9.73 17.23 1.91
N ASN A 102 -9.82 16.01 1.37
CA ASN A 102 -8.84 14.91 1.36
C ASN A 102 -7.39 15.34 1.02
N GLN A 103 -6.51 15.40 2.02
CA GLN A 103 -5.06 15.30 1.82
C GLN A 103 -4.46 14.22 2.75
N PRO A 104 -3.48 13.43 2.27
CA PRO A 104 -2.82 12.43 3.10
C PRO A 104 -1.97 13.10 4.19
N VAL A 105 -2.17 12.69 5.44
CA VAL A 105 -1.44 13.23 6.60
C VAL A 105 0.03 12.86 6.49
N ARG A 106 0.88 13.87 6.31
CA ARG A 106 2.35 13.78 6.37
C ARG A 106 2.78 14.01 7.83
N ASP A 107 3.85 13.37 8.28
CA ASP A 107 4.43 13.67 9.59
C ASP A 107 5.27 14.97 9.59
N GLU A 108 5.91 15.27 10.72
CA GLU A 108 6.79 16.43 10.89
C GLU A 108 7.97 16.48 9.89
N ASN A 109 8.34 15.33 9.34
CA ASN A 109 9.38 15.20 8.31
C ASN A 109 8.78 15.21 6.88
N GLY A 110 7.48 15.49 6.76
CA GLY A 110 6.80 15.52 5.47
C GLY A 110 6.56 14.14 4.86
N ILE A 111 6.80 13.04 5.58
CA ILE A 111 6.70 11.67 5.05
C ILE A 111 5.29 11.12 5.31
N LYS A 112 4.74 10.37 4.33
CA LYS A 112 3.52 9.57 4.50
C LYS A 112 3.73 8.11 4.09
N VAL A 113 2.86 7.23 4.59
CA VAL A 113 2.78 5.85 4.09
C VAL A 113 2.52 5.87 2.59
N GLY A 114 3.32 5.11 1.85
CA GLY A 114 3.31 5.05 0.39
C GLY A 114 4.43 5.87 -0.25
N ASP A 115 5.04 6.82 0.46
CA ASP A 115 6.18 7.58 -0.05
C ASP A 115 7.36 6.66 -0.30
N THR A 116 8.10 6.99 -1.36
CA THR A 116 9.44 6.43 -1.55
C THR A 116 10.42 7.37 -0.89
N VAL A 117 11.18 6.84 0.06
CA VAL A 117 12.22 7.58 0.77
C VAL A 117 13.58 6.98 0.46
N LEU A 118 14.62 7.79 0.53
CA LEU A 118 16.00 7.33 0.46
C LEU A 118 16.46 6.98 1.87
N PHE A 119 16.65 5.68 2.11
CA PHE A 119 17.37 5.21 3.28
C PHE A 119 18.86 5.47 3.08
N LYS A 120 19.49 6.20 3.99
CA LYS A 120 20.90 6.64 3.93
C LYS A 120 21.89 5.51 4.20
N GLY A 121 21.38 4.35 4.65
CA GLY A 121 22.18 3.23 5.13
C GLY A 121 22.30 3.27 6.65
N GLY A 122 22.31 2.11 7.30
CA GLY A 122 22.23 2.05 8.76
C GLY A 122 21.57 0.79 9.30
N PRO A 123 21.25 0.78 10.60
CA PRO A 123 20.52 -0.32 11.22
C PRO A 123 19.09 -0.43 10.68
N VAL A 124 18.61 -1.67 10.57
CA VAL A 124 17.20 -2.01 10.33
C VAL A 124 16.71 -2.87 11.50
N TYR A 125 15.46 -2.69 11.90
CA TYR A 125 14.88 -3.29 13.11
C TYR A 125 13.67 -4.17 12.79
N THR A 126 13.41 -5.19 13.61
CA THR A 126 12.26 -6.08 13.42
C THR A 126 10.92 -5.43 13.85
N SER A 127 10.97 -4.38 14.67
CA SER A 127 9.79 -3.61 15.10
C SER A 127 10.15 -2.14 15.35
N SER A 128 9.15 -1.26 15.42
CA SER A 128 9.32 0.18 15.66
C SER A 128 9.91 0.53 17.03
N THR A 129 9.90 -0.43 17.96
CA THR A 129 10.36 -0.28 19.35
C THR A 129 11.46 -1.27 19.73
N ALA A 130 12.02 -2.00 18.75
CA ALA A 130 13.04 -3.02 19.01
C ALA A 130 14.29 -2.38 19.65
N LYS A 131 14.81 -2.99 20.72
CA LYS A 131 16.03 -2.48 21.38
C LYS A 131 17.32 -2.78 20.62
N LEU A 132 17.29 -3.75 19.71
CA LEU A 132 18.45 -4.23 18.97
C LEU A 132 18.16 -4.23 17.47
N ALA A 133 19.16 -3.85 16.68
CA ALA A 133 19.08 -3.92 15.23
C ALA A 133 19.05 -5.38 14.76
N ALA A 134 18.18 -5.66 13.78
CA ALA A 134 18.12 -6.94 13.08
C ALA A 134 19.29 -7.13 12.10
N GLY A 135 19.88 -6.02 11.64
CA GLY A 135 21.05 -6.01 10.77
C GLY A 135 21.34 -4.59 10.29
N LYS A 136 22.34 -4.45 9.41
CA LYS A 136 22.64 -3.19 8.73
C LYS A 136 22.38 -3.32 7.23
N LYS A 137 21.85 -2.27 6.62
CA LYS A 137 21.61 -2.19 5.18
C LYS A 137 22.32 -0.98 4.58
N SER A 138 22.71 -1.12 3.31
CA SER A 138 23.30 -0.04 2.53
C SER A 138 22.26 0.99 2.12
N LYS A 139 22.75 2.17 1.70
CA LYS A 139 21.91 3.23 1.13
C LYS A 139 21.04 2.69 0.00
N ALA A 140 19.74 2.96 0.04
CA ALA A 140 18.81 2.48 -0.96
C ALA A 140 17.48 3.26 -0.93
N ALA A 141 16.84 3.38 -2.10
CA ALA A 141 15.46 3.84 -2.17
C ALA A 141 14.52 2.72 -1.69
N CYS A 142 13.57 3.05 -0.81
CA CYS A 142 12.64 2.11 -0.23
C CYS A 142 11.27 2.78 -0.02
N LYS A 143 10.21 1.97 -0.05
CA LYS A 143 8.85 2.45 0.16
C LYS A 143 8.50 2.40 1.63
N VAL A 144 8.00 3.51 2.17
CA VAL A 144 7.39 3.56 3.50
C VAL A 144 6.07 2.80 3.43
N THR A 145 6.01 1.68 4.13
CA THR A 145 4.84 0.78 4.12
C THR A 145 4.03 0.88 5.40
N ILE A 146 4.67 1.28 6.51
CA ILE A 146 4.03 1.52 7.80
C ILE A 146 4.73 2.72 8.47
N MET A 147 3.98 3.51 9.23
CA MET A 147 4.51 4.56 10.09
C MET A 147 4.07 4.33 11.53
N ALA A 148 4.99 4.54 12.47
CA ALA A 148 4.77 4.52 13.92
C ALA A 148 5.29 5.84 14.51
N SER A 149 4.50 6.91 14.36
CA SER A 149 4.86 8.24 14.86
C SER A 149 5.18 8.19 16.36
N GLY A 150 6.29 8.83 16.76
CA GLY A 150 6.78 8.86 18.14
C GLY A 150 7.51 7.59 18.60
N ALA A 151 7.62 6.56 17.76
CA ALA A 151 8.44 5.39 18.07
C ALA A 151 9.93 5.65 17.75
N PRO A 152 10.88 4.96 18.42
CA PRO A 152 12.30 5.08 18.13
C PRO A 152 12.66 4.85 16.65
N HIS A 153 11.98 3.89 16.00
CA HIS A 153 12.17 3.55 14.60
C HIS A 153 10.82 3.76 13.87
N PRO A 154 10.50 4.99 13.44
CA PRO A 154 9.14 5.35 13.06
C PRO A 154 8.72 4.87 11.66
N TYR A 155 9.64 4.40 10.80
CA TYR A 155 9.33 4.05 9.42
C TYR A 155 9.60 2.58 9.13
N HIS A 156 8.60 1.83 8.65
CA HIS A 156 8.82 0.51 8.08
C HIS A 156 9.05 0.63 6.57
N CYS A 157 10.21 0.19 6.11
CA CYS A 157 10.67 0.38 4.75
C CYS A 157 10.87 -0.95 4.02
N ILE A 158 10.36 -1.03 2.79
CA ILE A 158 10.54 -2.19 1.91
C ILE A 158 11.03 -1.71 0.54
N GLY A 159 12.15 -2.26 0.07
CA GLY A 159 12.69 -2.01 -1.27
C GLY A 159 14.18 -1.73 -1.28
N GLY A 160 14.83 -1.96 -2.42
CA GLY A 160 16.27 -1.68 -2.61
C GLY A 160 17.20 -2.45 -1.65
N GLY A 161 16.74 -3.55 -1.06
CA GLY A 161 17.49 -4.33 -0.06
C GLY A 161 17.20 -3.94 1.39
N VAL A 162 16.39 -2.90 1.63
CA VAL A 162 15.86 -2.54 2.95
C VAL A 162 14.57 -3.32 3.19
N TYR A 163 14.50 -4.00 4.34
CA TYR A 163 13.30 -4.65 4.83
C TYR A 163 13.32 -4.58 6.37
N GLY A 164 12.49 -3.73 6.93
CA GLY A 164 12.38 -3.53 8.38
C GLY A 164 12.11 -2.09 8.77
N TRP A 165 12.08 -1.85 10.08
CA TRP A 165 11.93 -0.52 10.66
C TRP A 165 13.26 0.24 10.63
N VAL A 166 13.22 1.54 10.41
CA VAL A 166 14.39 2.42 10.33
C VAL A 166 14.17 3.71 11.10
N ASP A 167 15.26 4.34 11.49
CA ASP A 167 15.28 5.59 12.24
C ASP A 167 14.90 6.76 11.33
N ALA A 168 14.27 7.78 11.91
CA ALA A 168 13.94 8.97 11.12
C ALA A 168 15.17 9.71 10.60
N ALA A 169 16.25 9.71 11.37
CA ALA A 169 17.52 10.30 10.97
C ALA A 169 18.12 9.61 9.72
N ASP A 170 17.80 8.34 9.51
CA ASP A 170 18.38 7.51 8.45
C ASP A 170 17.55 7.52 7.16
N VAL A 171 16.46 8.29 7.10
CA VAL A 171 15.66 8.46 5.88
C VAL A 171 15.63 9.92 5.43
N THR A 172 15.37 10.14 4.15
CA THR A 172 15.09 11.46 3.59
C THR A 172 14.16 11.37 2.40
N THR A 173 13.33 12.39 2.20
CA THR A 173 12.54 12.60 0.97
C THR A 173 13.35 13.33 -0.11
N ASP A 174 14.50 13.90 0.25
CA ASP A 174 15.40 14.56 -0.68
C ASP A 174 16.28 13.52 -1.37
N ILE A 175 15.74 12.91 -2.43
CA ILE A 175 16.44 11.92 -3.24
C ILE A 175 17.21 12.66 -4.34
N PRO A 176 18.55 12.61 -4.39
CA PRO A 176 19.31 13.11 -5.53
C PRO A 176 18.88 12.37 -6.80
N ALA A 177 18.71 13.08 -7.92
CA ALA A 177 18.27 12.49 -9.18
C ALA A 177 19.18 11.34 -9.67
N SER A 178 20.44 11.30 -9.23
CA SER A 178 21.40 10.22 -9.49
C SER A 178 21.06 8.89 -8.81
N ASP A 179 20.22 8.92 -7.78
CA ASP A 179 19.98 7.78 -6.88
C ASP A 179 18.59 7.12 -7.12
N ILE A 180 17.83 7.57 -8.12
CA ILE A 180 16.52 7.03 -8.49
C ILE A 180 16.70 5.85 -9.47
N PRO A 181 16.22 4.63 -9.17
CA PRO A 181 16.26 3.52 -10.10
C PRO A 181 15.46 3.79 -11.39
N ALA A 182 16.02 3.42 -12.55
CA ALA A 182 15.44 3.68 -13.88
C ALA A 182 14.02 3.10 -14.11
N ALA A 183 13.58 2.11 -13.32
CA ALA A 183 12.22 1.55 -13.39
C ALA A 183 11.15 2.37 -12.63
N LEU A 184 11.57 3.26 -11.72
CA LEU A 184 10.70 4.15 -10.94
C LEU A 184 10.58 5.55 -11.56
N SER A 185 11.50 5.92 -12.47
CA SER A 185 11.51 7.19 -13.20
C SER A 185 10.35 7.37 -14.17
N GLN A 186 9.73 6.26 -14.61
CA GLN A 186 8.58 6.31 -15.50
C GLN A 186 7.31 6.74 -14.76
N VAL A 187 6.65 7.77 -15.28
CA VAL A 187 5.32 8.23 -14.84
C VAL A 187 4.28 7.18 -15.20
N ARG A 188 3.39 6.86 -14.26
CA ARG A 188 2.28 5.91 -14.40
C ARG A 188 0.96 6.57 -14.01
N ALA A 189 -0.15 5.97 -14.42
CA ALA A 189 -1.47 6.42 -13.97
C ALA A 189 -1.57 6.36 -12.44
N GLY A 190 -2.09 7.43 -11.84
CA GLY A 190 -2.19 7.63 -10.39
C GLY A 190 -1.03 8.39 -9.77
N ASP A 191 0.11 8.54 -10.45
CA ASP A 191 1.25 9.33 -9.97
C ASP A 191 0.90 10.83 -9.89
N ILE A 192 1.67 11.59 -9.11
CA ILE A 192 1.64 13.05 -9.13
C ILE A 192 2.83 13.55 -9.94
N VAL A 193 2.58 14.47 -10.85
CA VAL A 193 3.62 15.15 -11.63
C VAL A 193 3.55 16.66 -11.40
N GLU A 194 4.72 17.29 -11.32
CA GLU A 194 4.86 18.73 -11.54
C GLU A 194 4.98 18.97 -13.04
N TYR A 195 4.14 19.87 -13.54
CA TYR A 195 4.13 20.24 -14.95
C TYR A 195 3.91 21.74 -15.09
N SER A 196 4.72 22.36 -15.93
CA SER A 196 4.57 23.75 -16.33
C SER A 196 4.74 23.83 -17.83
N GLY A 197 3.63 23.96 -18.56
CA GLY A 197 3.64 23.90 -20.01
C GLY A 197 2.24 23.88 -20.63
N ARG A 198 2.21 23.64 -21.93
CA ARG A 198 0.98 23.69 -22.73
C ARG A 198 0.19 22.39 -22.66
N LEU A 199 -1.12 22.48 -22.55
CA LEU A 199 -2.04 21.34 -22.64
C LEU A 199 -2.42 21.05 -24.10
N TYR A 200 -2.74 19.79 -24.38
CA TYR A 200 -3.19 19.33 -25.69
C TYR A 200 -4.49 18.52 -25.55
N ALA A 201 -5.32 18.56 -26.60
CA ALA A 201 -6.60 17.86 -26.60
C ALA A 201 -6.43 16.34 -26.75
N ASP A 202 -5.31 15.89 -27.33
CA ASP A 202 -4.99 14.48 -27.54
C ASP A 202 -3.51 14.17 -27.27
N SER A 203 -3.18 12.87 -27.25
CA SER A 203 -1.82 12.37 -26.99
C SER A 203 -0.84 12.53 -28.17
N TYR A 204 -1.30 13.10 -29.29
CA TYR A 204 -0.50 13.36 -30.49
C TYR A 204 -0.05 14.82 -30.58
N GLY A 205 -0.51 15.68 -29.67
CA GLY A 205 -0.22 17.11 -29.69
C GLY A 205 -1.22 17.93 -30.53
N GLY A 206 -2.39 17.37 -30.84
CA GLY A 206 -3.46 18.05 -31.56
C GLY A 206 -4.16 19.12 -30.70
N GLN A 207 -4.59 20.20 -31.37
CA GLN A 207 -5.38 21.31 -30.81
C GLN A 207 -4.75 21.90 -29.52
N PRO A 208 -3.69 22.72 -29.66
CA PRO A 208 -2.97 23.29 -28.52
C PRO A 208 -3.89 24.15 -27.64
N GLY A 209 -4.06 23.72 -26.40
CA GLY A 209 -4.87 24.40 -25.39
C GLY A 209 -4.08 25.45 -24.61
N LYS A 210 -4.60 25.79 -23.43
CA LYS A 210 -3.98 26.76 -22.51
C LYS A 210 -2.68 26.22 -21.88
N THR A 211 -1.83 27.14 -21.44
CA THR A 211 -0.68 26.81 -20.57
C THR A 211 -1.14 26.69 -19.13
N VAL A 212 -0.59 25.71 -18.42
CA VAL A 212 -0.82 25.52 -16.99
C VAL A 212 0.51 25.31 -16.27
N SER A 213 0.51 25.59 -14.96
CA SER A 213 1.64 25.31 -14.09
C SER A 213 1.09 24.82 -12.76
N GLY A 214 1.61 23.69 -12.28
CA GLY A 214 1.20 23.13 -11.00
C GLY A 214 1.47 21.64 -10.86
N ARG A 215 0.85 21.08 -9.83
CA ARG A 215 0.91 19.65 -9.50
C ARG A 215 -0.37 18.98 -9.93
N TYR A 216 -0.25 17.89 -10.68
CA TYR A 216 -1.38 17.19 -11.26
C TYR A 216 -1.28 15.71 -10.98
N ARG A 217 -2.43 15.12 -10.66
CA ARG A 217 -2.57 13.66 -10.67
C ARG A 217 -2.66 13.20 -12.11
N VAL A 218 -1.92 12.15 -12.43
CA VAL A 218 -1.94 11.53 -13.75
C VAL A 218 -3.13 10.59 -13.82
N ASP A 219 -4.03 10.83 -14.77
CA ASP A 219 -5.19 9.97 -14.98
C ASP A 219 -4.82 8.74 -15.82
N ARG A 220 -3.95 8.94 -16.81
CA ARG A 220 -3.61 7.92 -17.81
C ARG A 220 -2.22 8.17 -18.41
N VAL A 221 -1.52 7.10 -18.75
CA VAL A 221 -0.26 7.15 -19.50
C VAL A 221 -0.36 6.24 -20.73
N ILE A 222 0.10 6.74 -21.87
CA ILE A 222 0.29 5.97 -23.11
C ILE A 222 1.79 5.98 -23.40
N GLU A 223 2.43 4.83 -23.21
CA GLU A 223 3.86 4.66 -23.44
C GLU A 223 4.23 4.91 -24.91
N GLY A 224 5.41 5.49 -25.15
CA GLY A 224 5.92 5.78 -26.49
C GLY A 224 5.31 7.01 -27.18
N ARG A 225 4.45 7.78 -26.49
CA ARG A 225 3.86 9.03 -27.02
C ARG A 225 4.55 10.26 -26.44
N GLU A 226 4.89 11.23 -27.32
CA GLU A 226 5.49 12.51 -26.91
C GLU A 226 4.59 13.25 -25.92
N TYR A 227 3.27 13.27 -26.15
CA TYR A 227 2.26 13.83 -25.25
C TYR A 227 1.49 12.72 -24.52
N GLY A 228 2.20 11.69 -24.08
CA GLY A 228 1.63 10.44 -23.57
C GLY A 228 1.04 10.49 -22.17
N ILE A 229 1.10 11.62 -21.46
CA ILE A 229 0.62 11.72 -20.08
C ILE A 229 -0.66 12.56 -20.06
N HIS A 230 -1.74 12.01 -19.52
CA HIS A 230 -3.01 12.71 -19.32
C HIS A 230 -3.15 13.15 -17.87
N ILE A 231 -3.52 14.41 -17.68
CA ILE A 231 -3.93 15.00 -16.40
C ILE A 231 -5.37 15.54 -16.54
N PRO A 232 -6.08 15.88 -15.46
CA PRO A 232 -7.49 16.30 -15.56
C PRO A 232 -7.75 17.50 -16.48
N ALA A 233 -6.71 18.29 -16.76
CA ALA A 233 -6.78 19.45 -17.62
C ALA A 233 -6.49 19.15 -19.11
N GLY A 234 -5.93 18.00 -19.46
CA GLY A 234 -5.57 17.61 -20.83
C GLY A 234 -4.28 16.78 -20.92
N TRP A 235 -3.81 16.55 -22.15
CA TRP A 235 -2.56 15.84 -22.41
C TRP A 235 -1.35 16.76 -22.29
N ILE A 236 -0.25 16.24 -21.75
CA ILE A 236 1.00 16.97 -21.53
C ILE A 236 2.18 16.23 -22.14
N LYS A 237 3.23 16.99 -22.48
CA LYS A 237 4.49 16.44 -22.99
C LYS A 237 5.18 15.61 -21.90
N ALA A 238 5.44 14.34 -22.20
CA ALA A 238 5.93 13.37 -21.23
C ALA A 238 7.32 13.72 -20.68
N SER A 239 8.19 14.31 -21.52
CA SER A 239 9.54 14.74 -21.11
C SER A 239 9.56 15.87 -20.09
N ASP A 240 8.49 16.65 -20.05
CA ASP A 240 8.41 17.88 -19.27
C ASP A 240 7.69 17.64 -17.94
N ALA A 241 7.07 16.47 -17.78
CA ALA A 241 6.43 16.04 -16.56
C ALA A 241 7.49 15.52 -15.57
N LYS A 242 7.60 16.18 -14.43
CA LYS A 242 8.49 15.76 -13.34
C LYS A 242 7.67 14.95 -12.34
N LYS A 243 7.89 13.63 -12.31
CA LYS A 243 7.28 12.78 -11.28
C LYS A 243 7.69 13.27 -9.90
N VAL A 244 6.70 13.54 -9.06
CA VAL A 244 6.93 13.88 -7.66
C VAL A 244 6.74 12.62 -6.83
N TYR A 245 7.80 12.25 -6.09
CA TYR A 245 7.83 11.08 -5.22
C TYR A 245 7.26 11.38 -3.83
#